data_AF-A0A193QIX3-F1
#
_entry.id   AF-A0A193QIX3-F1
#
_cell.length_a   1.000
_cell.length_b   1.000
_cell.length_c   1.000
_cell.angle_alpha   90.00
_cell.angle_beta   90.00
_cell.angle_gamma   90.00
#
_symmetry.space_group_name_H-M   'P 1'
#
loop_
_entity.id
_entity.type
_entity.pdbx_description
1 polymer ?
#
loop_
_entity_poly.entity_id
_entity_poly.type
_entity_poly.pdbx_seq_one_letter_code
_entity_poly.pdbx_strand_id
1 'polypeptide(L)'
;MNVFYAWCPENGEDFDDGHEIEADSPDEAAEIWAELDEEYKIISGSWSPELCVAEQDGTIHHFKIYGSMMPSYYIHEIQNEEAQAQ
;
A
#
# COMPACT_ATOMS: atom_id res chain seq x y z
N MET A 1 -16.11 -5.25 -14.08
CA MET A 1 -15.61 -3.96 -13.61
C MET A 1 -16.77 -3.13 -13.11
N ASN A 2 -16.75 -2.91 -11.81
CA ASN A 2 -17.58 -1.97 -11.08
C ASN A 2 -16.69 -0.78 -10.66
N VAL A 3 -17.33 0.35 -10.34
CA VAL A 3 -16.64 1.48 -9.73
C VAL A 3 -16.88 1.43 -8.23
N PHE A 4 -15.80 1.55 -7.46
CA PHE A 4 -15.80 1.64 -6.01
C PHE A 4 -15.26 3.01 -5.58
N TYR A 5 -15.65 3.47 -4.41
CA TYR A 5 -15.10 4.69 -3.80
C TYR A 5 -14.29 4.30 -2.57
N ALA A 6 -13.01 4.67 -2.51
CA ALA A 6 -12.10 4.27 -1.45
C ALA A 6 -11.47 5.48 -0.73
N TRP A 7 -11.49 5.47 0.61
CA TRP A 7 -10.97 6.56 1.45
C TRP A 7 -10.42 6.05 2.79
N CYS A 8 -9.51 6.82 3.38
CA CYS A 8 -8.88 6.52 4.67
C CYS A 8 -9.39 7.48 5.77
N PRO A 9 -10.29 7.04 6.66
CA PRO A 9 -10.84 7.89 7.73
C PRO A 9 -9.78 8.43 8.70
N GLU A 10 -8.67 7.71 8.89
CA GLU A 10 -7.58 8.11 9.77
C GLU A 10 -6.82 9.34 9.23
N ASN A 11 -6.86 9.58 7.92
CA ASN A 11 -6.35 10.79 7.30
C ASN A 11 -7.33 11.97 7.37
N GLY A 12 -8.51 11.75 7.96
CA GLY A 12 -9.60 12.74 8.00
C GLY A 12 -10.42 12.77 6.72
N GLU A 13 -10.28 11.78 5.85
CA GLU A 13 -11.05 11.63 4.62
C GLU A 13 -12.42 11.00 4.91
N ASP A 14 -13.40 11.36 4.09
CA ASP A 14 -14.70 10.71 4.08
C ASP A 14 -15.09 10.25 2.65
N PHE A 15 -16.35 9.83 2.48
CA PHE A 15 -16.86 9.35 1.21
C PHE A 15 -16.75 10.41 0.08
N ASP A 16 -16.92 11.70 0.39
CA ASP A 16 -16.84 12.77 -0.60
C ASP A 16 -15.39 13.03 -1.06
N ASP A 17 -14.41 12.69 -0.23
CA ASP A 17 -12.98 12.69 -0.58
C ASP A 17 -12.52 11.39 -1.26
N GLY A 18 -13.40 10.39 -1.34
CA GLY A 18 -13.09 9.05 -1.81
C GLY A 18 -12.61 9.00 -3.27
N HIS A 19 -11.61 8.16 -3.50
CA HIS A 19 -11.07 7.91 -4.83
C HIS A 19 -11.90 6.86 -5.58
N GLU A 20 -12.25 7.17 -6.83
CA GLU A 20 -12.88 6.21 -7.72
C GLU A 20 -11.86 5.15 -8.17
N ILE A 21 -12.16 3.89 -7.89
CA ILE A 21 -11.35 2.73 -8.26
C ILE A 21 -12.18 1.78 -9.12
N GLU A 22 -11.70 1.48 -10.31
CA GLU A 22 -12.28 0.45 -11.18
C GLU A 22 -11.72 -0.93 -10.82
N ALA A 23 -12.57 -1.84 -10.34
CA ALA A 23 -12.17 -3.19 -9.94
C ALA A 23 -13.32 -4.18 -10.17
N ASP A 24 -13.06 -5.49 -10.05
CA ASP A 24 -14.10 -6.51 -10.08
C ASP A 24 -14.65 -6.85 -8.68
N SER A 25 -13.95 -6.44 -7.61
CA SER A 25 -14.33 -6.67 -6.21
C SER A 25 -13.87 -5.55 -5.28
N PRO A 26 -14.49 -5.37 -4.10
CA PRO A 26 -14.04 -4.41 -3.10
C PRO A 26 -12.64 -4.73 -2.55
N ASP A 27 -12.27 -6.01 -2.48
CA ASP A 27 -10.91 -6.44 -2.11
C ASP A 27 -9.87 -5.96 -3.14
N GLU A 28 -10.12 -6.17 -4.43
CA GLU A 28 -9.24 -5.69 -5.50
C GLU A 28 -9.19 -4.15 -5.55
N ALA A 29 -10.31 -3.48 -5.30
CA ALA A 29 -10.34 -2.02 -5.20
C ALA A 29 -9.44 -1.52 -4.05
N ALA A 30 -9.46 -2.21 -2.90
CA ALA A 30 -8.59 -1.92 -1.77
C ALA A 30 -7.10 -2.14 -2.11
N GLU A 31 -6.77 -3.20 -2.84
CA GLU A 31 -5.40 -3.46 -3.31
C GLU A 31 -4.91 -2.36 -4.25
N ILE A 32 -5.71 -2.00 -5.25
CA ILE A 32 -5.36 -0.94 -6.22
C ILE A 32 -5.18 0.40 -5.50
N TRP A 33 -6.08 0.75 -4.58
CA TRP A 33 -5.96 1.98 -3.79
C TRP A 33 -4.65 2.01 -2.99
N ALA A 34 -4.30 0.90 -2.32
CA ALA A 34 -3.05 0.79 -1.56
C ALA A 34 -1.79 0.88 -2.45
N GLU A 35 -1.89 0.54 -3.74
CA GLU A 35 -0.80 0.70 -4.71
C GLU A 35 -0.67 2.12 -5.28
N LEU A 36 -1.74 2.89 -5.30
CA LEU A 36 -1.73 4.26 -5.84
C LEU A 36 -1.03 5.23 -4.91
N ASP A 37 -1.16 5.05 -3.60
CA ASP A 37 -0.61 5.96 -2.61
C ASP A 37 0.76 5.47 -2.09
N GLU A 38 1.81 6.20 -2.47
CA GLU A 38 3.19 5.90 -2.08
C GLU A 38 3.44 5.97 -0.57
N GLU A 39 2.60 6.71 0.17
CA GLU A 39 2.65 6.80 1.63
C GLU A 39 2.27 5.46 2.30
N TYR A 40 1.42 4.66 1.64
CA TYR A 40 0.96 3.36 2.13
C TYR A 40 1.83 2.19 1.68
N LYS A 41 2.66 2.38 0.63
CA LYS A 41 3.66 1.38 0.18
C LYS A 41 4.72 1.05 1.24
N ILE A 42 4.92 1.94 2.22
CA ILE A 42 5.96 1.82 3.25
C ILE A 42 5.34 1.74 4.64
N ILE A 43 4.23 1.02 4.79
CA ILE A 43 3.71 0.75 6.14
C ILE A 43 4.59 -0.31 6.81
N SER A 44 5.68 0.17 7.42
CA SER A 44 6.58 -0.58 8.28
C SER A 44 5.88 -0.86 9.63
N GLY A 45 5.14 -1.97 9.70
CA GLY A 45 4.85 -2.76 10.91
C GLY A 45 4.18 -2.13 12.15
N SER A 46 4.09 -0.80 12.28
CA SER A 46 3.60 -0.11 13.49
C SER A 46 2.37 0.76 13.24
N TRP A 47 2.04 1.05 11.98
CA TRP A 47 0.79 1.68 11.59
C TRP A 47 0.04 0.68 10.69
N SER A 48 -1.28 0.66 10.73
CA SER A 48 -2.11 -0.24 9.92
C SER A 48 -3.45 0.46 9.71
N PRO A 49 -3.51 1.43 8.78
CA PRO A 49 -4.66 2.30 8.65
C PRO A 49 -5.89 1.52 8.20
N GLU A 50 -7.05 2.00 8.65
CA GLU A 50 -8.35 1.57 8.15
C GLU A 50 -8.63 2.20 6.78
N LEU A 51 -9.00 1.35 5.82
CA LEU A 51 -9.48 1.75 4.50
C LEU A 51 -10.97 1.40 4.38
N CYS A 52 -11.78 2.37 3.99
CA CYS A 52 -13.17 2.15 3.65
C CYS A 52 -13.33 2.07 2.13
N VAL A 53 -14.11 1.11 1.65
CA VAL A 53 -14.47 0.97 0.24
C VAL A 53 -15.97 0.87 0.11
N ALA A 54 -16.59 1.80 -0.60
CA ALA A 54 -18.00 1.80 -0.89
C ALA A 54 -18.32 1.30 -2.30
N GLU A 55 -19.35 0.47 -2.38
CA GLU A 55 -20.03 0.12 -3.62
C GLU A 55 -21.02 1.22 -4.05
N GLN A 56 -21.41 1.22 -5.33
CA GLN A 56 -22.38 2.18 -5.86
C GLN A 56 -23.77 2.08 -5.20
N ASP A 57 -24.09 0.93 -4.60
CA ASP A 57 -25.35 0.73 -3.87
C ASP A 57 -25.32 1.27 -2.43
N GLY A 58 -24.17 1.82 -2.00
CA GLY A 58 -23.96 2.37 -0.67
C GLY A 58 -23.47 1.35 0.36
N THR A 59 -23.20 0.10 -0.03
CA THR A 59 -22.55 -0.89 0.84
C THR A 59 -21.11 -0.47 1.11
N ILE A 60 -20.73 -0.38 2.38
CA ILE A 60 -19.38 0.01 2.81
C ILE A 60 -18.66 -1.20 3.39
N HIS A 61 -17.46 -1.46 2.88
CA HIS A 61 -16.54 -2.50 3.34
C HIS A 61 -15.36 -1.85 4.04
N HIS A 62 -14.94 -2.42 5.16
CA HIS A 62 -13.84 -1.91 5.96
C HIS A 62 -12.66 -2.89 5.89
N PHE A 63 -11.51 -2.37 5.50
CA PHE A 63 -10.26 -3.11 5.34
C PHE A 63 -9.19 -2.56 6.27
N LYS A 64 -8.25 -3.41 6.66
CA LYS A 64 -7.00 -2.98 7.30
C LYS A 64 -5.86 -3.19 6.36
N ILE A 65 -5.10 -2.13 6.09
CA ILE A 65 -3.92 -2.20 5.24
C ILE A 65 -2.72 -2.64 6.09
N TYR A 66 -2.02 -3.65 5.60
CA TYR A 66 -0.76 -4.12 6.19
C TYR A 66 0.33 -4.11 5.13
N GLY A 67 1.40 -3.35 5.38
CA GLY A 67 2.63 -3.43 4.60
C GLY A 67 3.59 -4.45 5.20
N SER A 68 4.18 -5.30 4.37
CA SER A 68 5.39 -6.06 4.74
C SER A 68 6.59 -5.42 4.07
N MET A 69 7.47 -4.78 4.84
CA MET A 69 8.75 -4.32 4.32
C MET A 69 9.62 -5.54 3.99
N MET A 70 9.77 -5.88 2.71
CA MET A 70 10.72 -6.92 2.31
C MET A 70 12.16 -6.39 2.46
N PRO A 71 13.04 -7.08 3.19
CA PRO A 71 14.43 -6.63 3.33
C PRO A 71 15.18 -6.79 1.99
N SER A 72 15.80 -5.71 1.53
CA SER A 72 16.72 -5.72 0.38
C SER A 72 18.15 -5.89 0.86
N TYR A 73 18.83 -6.95 0.40
CA TYR A 73 20.23 -7.24 0.74
C TYR A 73 21.13 -6.96 -0.46
N TYR A 74 22.17 -6.15 -0.27
CA TYR A 74 23.21 -5.91 -1.27
C TYR A 74 24.55 -6.46 -0.77
N ILE A 75 25.18 -7.31 -1.57
CA ILE A 75 26.50 -7.90 -1.30
C ILE A 75 27.45 -7.35 -2.37
N HIS A 76 28.61 -6.85 -1.95
CA HIS A 76 29.68 -6.48 -2.87
C HIS A 76 30.95 -7.25 -2.52
N GLU A 77 31.71 -7.60 -3.55
CA GLU A 77 33.02 -8.25 -3.42
C GLU A 77 34.04 -7.24 -2.89
N ILE A 78 34.75 -7.60 -1.81
CA ILE A 78 35.88 -6.82 -1.33
C ILE A 78 37.11 -7.28 -2.11
N GLN A 79 37.69 -6.39 -2.91
CA GLN A 79 38.96 -6.66 -3.56
C GLN A 79 40.04 -6.78 -2.47
N ASN A 80 40.61 -7.98 -2.34
CA ASN A 80 41.78 -8.18 -1.51
C ASN A 80 42.96 -7.49 -2.22
N GLU A 81 43.35 -6.29 -1.79
CA GLU A 81 44.65 -5.73 -2.14
C GLU A 81 45.70 -6.61 -1.46
N GLU A 82 46.06 -7.72 -2.12
CA GLU A 82 47.31 -8.39 -1.83
C GLU A 82 48.42 -7.38 -2.12
N ALA A 83 48.90 -6.79 -1.02
CA ALA A 83 50.04 -5.91 -0.98
C ALA A 83 51.14 -6.47 -1.89
N GLN A 84 51.51 -5.68 -2.90
CA GLN A 84 52.74 -5.90 -3.64
C GLN A 84 53.90 -5.97 -2.65
N ALA A 85 54.39 -7.17 -2.40
CA ALA A 85 55.63 -7.41 -1.70
C ALA A 85 56.65 -7.97 -2.69
N GLN A 86 57.40 -7.03 -3.26
CA GLN A 86 58.77 -7.10 -3.79
C GLN A 86 59.08 -7.99 -4.99
#